data_AF-A0A2I4AK15-F1
#
_entry.id   AF-A0A2I4AK15-F1
#
_cell.length_a   1.000
_cell.length_b   1.000
_cell.length_c   1.000
_cell.angle_alpha   90.00
_cell.angle_beta   90.00
_cell.angle_gamma   90.00
#
_symmetry.space_group_name_H-M   'P 1'
#
loop_
_entity.id
_entity.type
_entity.pdbx_description
1 polymer ?
#
loop_
_entity_poly.entity_id
_entity_poly.type
_entity_poly.pdbx_seq_one_letter_code
_entity_poly.pdbx_strand_id
1 'polypeptide(L)'
;LPSLLDISIPPQETHSFDLHHLKAKLNLRFYQQVKLVNFIRRQIHQSRCYGCQKKFDCRVDVLQHIVSEGHVMKLPEMSIWDQPQYYFPTYENDTLLCTLSDSDEDKSDDPTHSEDIPIIAEDISNLQRLK
;
A
#
# COMPACT_ATOMS: atom_id res chain seq x y z
N LEU A 1 23.57 -42.87 14.21
CA LEU A 1 23.85 -41.65 15.02
C LEU A 1 25.31 -41.31 14.76
N PRO A 2 25.70 -40.12 14.26
CA PRO A 2 25.06 -38.78 14.26
C PRO A 2 24.50 -38.41 12.85
N SER A 3 23.76 -37.34 12.57
CA SER A 3 23.06 -36.30 13.33
C SER A 3 22.01 -35.69 12.38
N LEU A 4 20.80 -35.45 12.87
CA LEU A 4 19.69 -34.74 12.22
C LEU A 4 19.99 -33.24 12.03
N LEU A 5 21.11 -32.87 11.39
CA LEU A 5 21.56 -31.48 11.31
C LEU A 5 21.89 -30.97 9.91
N ASP A 6 21.51 -31.70 8.85
CA ASP A 6 21.64 -31.18 7.47
C ASP A 6 20.30 -30.90 6.80
N ILE A 7 19.27 -30.58 7.60
CA ILE A 7 18.16 -29.76 7.12
C ILE A 7 18.63 -28.31 7.18
N SER A 8 19.63 -27.98 6.36
CA SER A 8 19.90 -26.59 5.99
C SER A 8 18.78 -26.16 5.05
N ILE A 9 17.60 -25.87 5.61
CA ILE A 9 16.63 -24.99 4.95
C ILE A 9 17.38 -23.67 4.76
N PRO A 10 17.61 -23.19 3.53
CA PRO A 10 18.18 -21.88 3.33
C PRO A 10 17.22 -20.87 3.97
N PRO A 11 17.62 -20.12 5.02
CA PRO A 11 16.94 -18.87 5.27
C PRO A 11 17.33 -17.97 4.10
N GLN A 12 16.36 -17.24 3.54
CA GLN A 12 16.58 -16.19 2.52
C GLN A 12 16.44 -16.61 1.06
N GLU A 13 15.29 -17.19 0.69
CA GLU A 13 14.56 -16.59 -0.43
C GLU A 13 13.52 -15.64 0.15
N THR A 14 14.00 -14.59 0.82
CA THR A 14 13.20 -13.39 0.97
C THR A 14 13.01 -12.88 -0.46
N HIS A 15 11.92 -13.27 -1.10
CA HIS A 15 11.33 -12.47 -2.17
C HIS A 15 10.95 -11.14 -1.52
N SER A 16 11.97 -10.30 -1.34
CA SER A 16 11.84 -8.92 -0.92
C SER A 16 10.87 -8.34 -1.92
N PHE A 17 9.62 -8.15 -1.48
CA PHE A 17 8.64 -7.41 -2.24
C PHE A 17 9.28 -6.05 -2.51
N ASP A 18 9.88 -5.92 -3.69
CA ASP A 18 10.65 -4.75 -4.03
C ASP A 18 9.68 -3.70 -4.54
N LEU A 19 9.03 -3.07 -3.57
CA LEU A 19 8.17 -1.94 -3.78
C LEU A 19 8.89 -0.85 -4.58
N HIS A 20 10.21 -0.70 -4.41
CA HIS A 20 10.99 0.28 -5.15
C HIS A 20 11.07 -0.07 -6.65
N HIS A 21 11.33 -1.33 -6.99
CA HIS A 21 11.30 -1.80 -8.38
C HIS A 21 9.91 -1.63 -9.01
N LEU A 22 8.84 -1.93 -8.27
CA LEU A 22 7.46 -1.79 -8.72
C LEU A 22 7.09 -0.32 -9.01
N LYS A 23 7.50 0.60 -8.13
CA LYS A 23 7.32 2.04 -8.31
C LYS A 23 8.06 2.57 -9.53
N ALA A 24 9.33 2.18 -9.70
CA ALA A 24 10.14 2.60 -10.83
C ALA A 24 9.53 2.12 -12.17
N LYS A 25 9.02 0.89 -12.21
CA LYS A 25 8.36 0.33 -13.40
C LYS A 25 7.07 1.07 -13.78
N LEU A 26 6.32 1.53 -12.79
CA LEU A 26 5.03 2.20 -13.00
C LEU A 26 5.13 3.73 -13.12
N ASN A 27 6.31 4.31 -12.89
CA ASN A 27 6.55 5.76 -12.93
C ASN A 27 5.53 6.55 -12.08
N LEU A 28 5.32 6.12 -10.83
CA LEU A 28 4.29 6.66 -9.93
C LEU A 28 4.74 7.97 -9.27
N ARG A 29 3.86 8.98 -9.32
CA ARG A 29 4.01 10.22 -8.54
C ARG A 29 3.93 9.94 -7.04
N PHE A 30 4.47 10.82 -6.20
CA PHE A 30 4.51 10.64 -4.74
C PHE A 30 3.19 10.15 -4.13
N TYR A 31 2.08 10.86 -4.37
CA TYR A 31 0.78 10.47 -3.81
C TYR A 31 0.24 9.14 -4.35
N GLN A 32 0.54 8.81 -5.61
CA GLN A 32 0.17 7.50 -6.16
C GLN A 32 0.96 6.38 -5.48
N GLN A 33 2.22 6.62 -5.12
CA GLN A 33 3.00 5.69 -4.30
C GLN A 33 2.35 5.48 -2.92
N VAL A 34 1.93 6.56 -2.25
CA VAL A 34 1.23 6.50 -0.95
C VAL A 34 -0.04 5.67 -1.07
N LYS A 35 -0.89 5.96 -2.06
CA LYS A 35 -2.15 5.22 -2.29
C LYS A 35 -1.92 3.75 -2.57
N LEU A 36 -0.92 3.41 -3.39
CA LEU A 36 -0.57 2.02 -3.68
C LEU A 36 -0.11 1.27 -2.44
N VAL A 37 0.76 1.87 -1.62
CA VAL A 37 1.23 1.27 -0.36
C VAL A 37 0.06 1.06 0.60
N ASN A 38 -0.78 2.08 0.78
CA ASN A 38 -1.96 1.98 1.64
C ASN A 38 -2.94 0.91 1.14
N PHE A 39 -3.15 0.81 -0.17
CA PHE A 39 -3.96 -0.24 -0.76
C PHE A 39 -3.41 -1.64 -0.42
N ILE A 40 -2.14 -1.91 -0.73
CA ILE A 40 -1.52 -3.22 -0.50
C ILE A 40 -1.56 -3.58 0.98
N ARG A 41 -1.21 -2.63 1.86
CA ARG A 41 -1.24 -2.82 3.31
C ARG A 41 -2.65 -3.14 3.81
N ARG A 42 -3.66 -2.41 3.32
CA ARG A 42 -5.06 -2.68 3.66
C ARG A 42 -5.52 -4.06 3.19
N GLN A 43 -5.17 -4.47 1.98
CA GLN A 43 -5.51 -5.81 1.47
C GLN A 43 -4.91 -6.91 2.34
N ILE A 44 -3.62 -6.80 2.66
CA ILE A 44 -2.93 -7.76 3.52
C ILE A 44 -3.51 -7.75 4.94
N HIS A 45 -3.86 -6.59 5.48
CA HIS A 45 -4.51 -6.46 6.79
C HIS A 45 -5.88 -7.15 6.82
N GLN A 46 -6.62 -7.10 5.72
CA GLN A 46 -7.93 -7.74 5.56
C GLN A 46 -7.82 -9.24 5.18
N SER A 47 -6.64 -9.84 5.32
CA SER A 47 -6.33 -11.20 4.89
C SER A 47 -6.75 -11.47 3.43
N ARG A 48 -6.51 -10.50 2.53
CA ARG A 48 -6.89 -10.59 1.11
C ARG A 48 -5.69 -10.39 0.19
N CYS A 49 -5.61 -11.20 -0.86
CA CYS A 49 -4.65 -10.99 -1.94
C CYS A 49 -5.05 -9.78 -2.81
N TYR A 50 -4.11 -8.85 -3.03
CA TYR A 50 -4.37 -7.67 -3.86
C TYR A 50 -4.48 -7.98 -5.36
N GLY A 51 -3.84 -9.04 -5.86
CA GLY A 51 -3.79 -9.37 -7.29
C GLY A 51 -4.97 -10.19 -7.80
N CYS A 52 -5.56 -11.05 -6.97
CA CYS A 52 -6.69 -11.92 -7.35
C CYS A 52 -7.92 -11.79 -6.44
N GLN A 53 -7.84 -10.95 -5.39
CA GLN A 53 -8.94 -10.69 -4.45
C GLN A 53 -9.39 -11.89 -3.60
N LYS A 54 -8.66 -13.02 -3.63
CA LYS A 54 -8.92 -14.19 -2.77
C LYS A 54 -8.68 -13.84 -1.30
N LYS A 55 -9.57 -14.32 -0.43
CA LYS A 55 -9.48 -14.19 1.04
C LYS A 55 -8.82 -15.42 1.66
N PHE A 56 -8.18 -15.20 2.79
CA PHE A 56 -7.45 -16.18 3.56
C PHE A 56 -7.77 -16.03 5.05
N ASP A 57 -7.45 -17.04 5.84
CA ASP A 57 -7.73 -17.05 7.28
C ASP A 57 -6.74 -16.17 8.05
N CYS A 58 -5.49 -16.09 7.59
CA CYS A 58 -4.48 -15.25 8.21
C CYS A 58 -3.55 -14.53 7.23
N ARG A 59 -2.83 -13.52 7.75
CA ARG A 59 -1.86 -12.71 6.99
C ARG A 59 -0.75 -13.55 6.35
N VAL A 60 -0.30 -14.60 7.03
CA VAL A 60 0.79 -15.45 6.56
C VAL A 60 0.37 -16.18 5.27
N ASP A 61 -0.85 -16.69 5.23
CA ASP A 61 -1.38 -17.39 4.06
C ASP A 61 -1.51 -16.47 2.84
N VAL A 62 -1.90 -15.20 3.06
CA VAL A 62 -1.94 -14.19 1.99
C VAL A 62 -0.56 -13.98 1.38
N LEU A 63 0.45 -13.78 2.21
CA LEU A 63 1.83 -13.54 1.77
C LEU A 63 2.37 -14.76 1.02
N GLN A 64 2.15 -15.95 1.56
CA GLN A 64 2.56 -17.21 0.92
C GLN A 64 1.90 -17.37 -0.45
N HIS A 65 0.59 -17.09 -0.55
CA HIS A 65 -0.15 -17.13 -1.80
C HIS A 65 0.35 -16.11 -2.82
N ILE A 66 0.63 -14.88 -2.40
CA ILE A 66 1.12 -13.82 -3.31
C ILE A 66 2.43 -14.25 -3.96
N VAL A 67 3.32 -14.87 -3.17
CA VAL A 67 4.60 -15.38 -3.66
C VAL A 67 4.39 -16.61 -4.56
N SER A 68 3.65 -17.62 -4.10
CA SER A 68 3.49 -18.89 -4.82
C SER A 68 2.80 -18.74 -6.17
N GLU A 69 1.84 -17.84 -6.28
CA GLU A 69 1.10 -17.56 -7.53
C GLU A 69 1.75 -16.45 -8.37
N GLY A 70 2.89 -15.89 -7.95
CA GLY A 70 3.55 -14.81 -8.67
C GLY A 70 2.72 -13.52 -8.72
N HIS A 71 1.82 -13.29 -7.77
CA HIS A 71 1.02 -12.07 -7.68
C HIS A 71 1.82 -10.86 -7.17
N VAL A 72 3.08 -11.05 -6.77
CA VAL A 72 3.99 -9.99 -6.32
C VAL A 72 3.97 -8.78 -7.27
N MET A 73 4.02 -9.05 -8.59
CA MET A 73 4.05 -8.03 -9.65
C MET A 73 2.71 -7.84 -10.36
N LYS A 74 1.66 -8.57 -9.96
CA LYS A 74 0.34 -8.52 -10.58
C LYS A 74 -0.55 -7.52 -9.83
N LEU A 75 -0.28 -6.24 -10.06
CA LEU A 75 -1.11 -5.18 -9.52
C LEU A 75 -2.46 -5.11 -10.27
N PRO A 76 -3.56 -4.81 -9.55
CA PRO A 76 -4.82 -4.46 -10.17
C PRO A 76 -4.70 -3.13 -10.93
N GLU A 77 -5.68 -2.85 -11.80
CA GLU A 77 -5.76 -1.59 -12.53
C GLU A 77 -5.66 -0.37 -11.60
N MET A 78 -5.04 0.70 -12.09
CA MET A 78 -4.81 1.93 -11.32
C MET A 78 -6.10 2.51 -10.73
N SER A 79 -7.20 2.42 -11.46
CA SER A 79 -8.53 2.82 -11.00
C SER A 79 -8.99 2.15 -9.70
N ILE A 80 -8.46 0.97 -9.35
CA ILE A 80 -8.86 0.22 -8.15
C ILE A 80 -8.19 0.77 -6.89
N TRP A 81 -6.95 1.26 -7.00
CA TRP A 81 -6.13 1.68 -5.86
C TRP A 81 -5.81 3.17 -5.86
N ASP A 82 -5.89 3.88 -6.98
CA ASP A 82 -5.75 5.34 -7.08
C ASP A 82 -7.05 6.04 -6.67
N GLN A 83 -7.59 5.67 -5.51
CA GLN A 83 -8.86 6.18 -4.97
C GLN A 83 -8.59 7.10 -3.77
N PRO A 84 -9.40 8.16 -3.55
CA PRO A 84 -9.19 9.10 -2.45
C PRO A 84 -9.17 8.45 -1.06
N GLN A 85 -9.89 7.34 -0.88
CA GLN A 85 -9.91 6.56 0.35
C GLN A 85 -8.54 6.01 0.79
N TYR A 86 -7.54 5.98 -0.10
CA TYR A 86 -6.17 5.53 0.21
C TYR A 86 -5.19 6.69 0.46
N TYR A 87 -5.66 7.94 0.51
CA TYR A 87 -4.85 9.06 0.97
C TYR A 87 -4.48 8.93 2.44
N PHE A 88 -5.43 8.44 3.25
CA PHE A 88 -5.20 8.25 4.67
C PHE A 88 -4.37 6.98 4.92
N PRO A 89 -3.32 7.07 5.75
CA PRO A 89 -2.54 5.91 6.15
C PRO A 89 -3.44 4.80 6.69
N THR A 90 -3.15 3.56 6.32
CA THR A 90 -3.88 2.41 6.87
C THR A 90 -3.61 2.22 8.36
N TYR A 91 -2.50 2.77 8.87
CA TYR A 91 -2.07 2.68 10.26
C TYR A 91 -1.72 4.07 10.79
N GLU A 92 -2.00 4.33 12.07
CA GLU A 92 -1.55 5.55 12.74
C GLU A 92 -0.02 5.57 12.83
N ASN A 93 0.59 6.75 12.61
CA ASN A 93 2.04 6.96 12.64
C ASN A 93 2.82 6.04 11.68
N ASP A 94 2.35 5.91 10.44
CA ASP A 94 2.96 5.01 9.47
C ASP A 94 4.34 5.49 8.99
N THR A 95 5.39 5.08 9.71
CA THR A 95 6.79 5.42 9.41
C THR A 95 7.26 4.91 8.04
N LEU A 96 6.57 3.92 7.44
CA LEU A 96 6.91 3.45 6.10
C LEU A 96 6.65 4.54 5.05
N LEU A 97 5.60 5.36 5.24
CA LEU A 97 5.29 6.43 4.30
C LEU A 97 6.37 7.53 4.28
N CYS A 98 7.12 7.68 5.37
CA CYS A 98 8.27 8.59 5.44
C CYS A 98 9.47 8.13 4.59
N THR A 99 9.52 6.86 4.20
CA THR A 99 10.61 6.30 3.38
C THR A 99 10.31 6.32 1.88
N LEU A 100 9.13 6.82 1.48
CA LEU A 100 8.79 6.94 0.07
C LEU A 100 9.61 8.09 -0.53
N SER A 101 10.37 7.79 -1.59
CA SER A 101 11.18 8.77 -2.30
C SER A 101 10.29 9.72 -3.09
N ASP A 102 10.52 11.02 -2.86
CA ASP A 102 10.01 12.11 -3.67
C ASP A 102 10.91 12.24 -4.89
N SER A 103 10.79 11.29 -5.84
CA SER A 103 11.55 11.33 -7.09
C SER A 103 10.93 12.33 -8.07
N ASP A 104 10.74 13.56 -7.60
CA ASP A 104 10.33 14.71 -8.40
C ASP A 104 11.58 15.50 -8.77
N GLU A 105 12.40 14.95 -9.66
CA GLU A 105 13.28 15.77 -10.48
C GLU A 105 12.49 16.25 -11.72
N ASP A 106 11.78 17.37 -11.54
CA ASP A 106 11.30 18.36 -12.54
C ASP A 106 10.64 17.85 -13.83
N LYS A 107 9.32 18.06 -13.98
CA LYS A 107 8.75 18.90 -15.07
C LYS A 107 7.26 19.25 -14.85
N SER A 108 7.03 20.56 -14.80
CA SER A 108 5.85 21.37 -15.17
C SER A 108 4.56 21.27 -14.34
N ASP A 109 4.18 22.45 -13.80
CA ASP A 109 2.81 22.91 -13.55
C ASP A 109 1.80 22.29 -14.52
N ASP A 110 0.92 21.43 -14.01
CA ASP A 110 -0.38 21.14 -14.62
C ASP A 110 -1.47 21.33 -13.54
N PRO A 111 -2.29 22.39 -13.61
CA PRO A 111 -3.31 22.69 -12.62
C PRO A 111 -4.61 21.91 -12.86
N THR A 112 -4.52 20.64 -13.28
CA THR A 112 -5.70 19.90 -13.77
C THR A 112 -5.88 18.57 -13.03
N HIS A 113 -6.25 18.63 -11.76
CA HIS A 113 -7.23 17.69 -11.16
C HIS A 113 -7.64 18.20 -9.76
N SER A 114 -8.45 19.26 -9.75
CA SER A 114 -9.35 19.54 -8.64
C SER A 114 -10.46 18.48 -8.68
N GLU A 115 -10.22 17.33 -8.06
CA GLU A 115 -11.35 16.48 -7.66
C GLU A 115 -12.15 17.30 -6.64
N ASP A 116 -13.36 17.68 -7.04
CA ASP A 116 -14.33 18.47 -6.27
C ASP A 116 -14.81 17.62 -5.08
N ILE A 117 -13.96 17.48 -4.06
CA ILE A 117 -14.32 16.85 -2.80
C ILE A 117 -15.08 17.92 -2.01
N PRO A 118 -16.40 17.81 -1.81
CA PRO A 118 -17.14 18.79 -1.03
C PRO A 118 -16.64 18.76 0.41
N ILE A 119 -15.91 19.80 0.80
CA ILE A 119 -15.50 20.03 2.18
C ILE A 119 -16.76 20.45 2.93
N ILE A 120 -17.34 19.51 3.68
CA ILE A 120 -18.41 19.81 4.62
C ILE A 120 -17.74 20.37 5.86
N ALA A 121 -17.73 21.70 6.00
CA ALA A 121 -17.31 22.33 7.24
C ALA A 121 -18.27 21.88 8.36
N GLU A 122 -17.73 21.38 9.48
CA GLU A 122 -18.55 21.13 10.66
C GLU A 122 -19.12 22.46 11.19
N ASP A 123 -20.43 22.48 11.40
CA ASP A 123 -21.14 23.63 11.93
C ASP A 123 -20.78 23.85 13.41
N ILE A 124 -19.88 24.81 13.66
CA ILE A 124 -19.44 25.23 15.01
C ILE A 124 -20.52 26.00 15.79
N SER A 125 -21.75 26.10 15.30
CA SER A 125 -22.85 26.83 15.97
C SER A 125 -23.21 26.32 17.37
N ASN A 126 -22.72 25.16 17.80
CA ASN A 126 -22.97 24.61 19.14
C ASN A 126 -21.99 25.08 20.23
N LEU A 127 -20.93 25.83 19.90
CA LEU A 127 -19.93 26.26 20.90
C LEU A 127 -20.32 27.53 21.68
N GLN A 128 -21.38 28.25 21.31
CA GLN A 128 -21.78 29.50 21.97
C GLN A 128 -22.84 29.36 23.08
N ARG A 129 -23.24 28.15 23.47
CA ARG A 129 -24.24 27.93 24.54
C ARG A 129 -23.67 27.49 25.89
N LEU A 130 -22.39 27.74 26.15
CA LEU A 130 -21.78 27.60 27.47
C LEU A 130 -21.20 28.96 27.90
N LYS A 131 -22.08 29.87 28.32
CA LYS A 131 -21.75 31.02 29.17
C LYS A 131 -22.82 31.16 30.24
#